data_AF-A0A850RAM8-F1
#
_entry.id   AF-A0A850RAM8-F1
#
_cell.length_a   1.000
_cell.length_b   1.000
_cell.length_c   1.000
_cell.angle_alpha   90.00
_cell.angle_beta   90.00
_cell.angle_gamma   90.00
#
_symmetry.space_group_name_H-M   'P 1'
#
loop_
_entity.id
_entity.type
_entity.pdbx_description
1 polymer ?
#
loop_
_entity_poly.entity_id
_entity_poly.type
_entity_poly.pdbx_seq_one_letter_code
_entity_poly.pdbx_strand_id
1 'polypeptide(L)'
;MSKRKRGAADDGIPLIDGMPAVPAKRKAMVERAIKKHPKQHRTCPECGGTFFVPRGSEHRHREVCDLCAAKIPSPTKPRKPKPCVDCGEDFVPLKAQEKRCCRCQERQDQGLIEQAIAVKTQTMRDEHSVKATQGPIDLVRRELVARELASRKLMAFVVRMQSDYQPGWVHKDIAERLERFLEDVVNKRSPRLMIQMPPRLGKSTLASHMFPAWALGRRPEFEVITCSYSASLAMEFSRKVRAMLREDAFKVVFPECKLDEENQNAEGWRTTRRGGFLPAGVGGAITGKGAHILIIDDPIKNSEEAESETIRESIKAWYQSTAYTRLAPGGGVLIIQTRWHTDDLSGWLEDEMRQGQGDTFEIVRYPMIAIEDETYRRKGEALHPERRDLQESLRIKQAVGPRVWAALYQQDPQADGGQYFSRDMFKFYTPPAPPRLAVYAAFDLAIGKNDRNDFTVGAVIGVDANDDIWVLDIVRGRWDSHRIVEEILQVQRVWKPVMIGLEKGHISMAIGPYLDKRIAEEKLYETNIKDLPPGRRDKLSRARAIQGRMRQGKVKFPQQAEWLDPLMSEMLAFPDGRHDDQVDALAYLGQLLSEMTTPHVPSAKSKARRSWRDKLRQFVPSARAPRTPMSA
;
A
#
# COMPACT_ATOMS: atom_id res chain seq x y z
N MET A 1 57.01 -52.21 55.94
CA MET A 1 55.94 -53.15 56.40
C MET A 1 54.62 -52.37 56.37
N SER A 2 53.42 -52.89 56.06
CA SER A 2 52.99 -54.26 55.69
C SER A 2 51.71 -54.26 54.82
N LYS A 3 51.50 -55.37 54.07
CA LYS A 3 50.25 -55.96 53.50
C LYS A 3 48.93 -55.43 54.13
N ARG A 4 47.74 -55.28 53.50
CA ARG A 4 47.06 -55.57 52.17
C ARG A 4 45.69 -54.79 52.21
N LYS A 5 44.74 -54.69 51.25
CA LYS A 5 44.40 -55.29 49.92
C LYS A 5 43.41 -54.37 49.14
N ARG A 6 43.38 -54.47 47.79
CA ARG A 6 42.32 -54.12 46.77
C ARG A 6 40.93 -53.53 47.17
N GLY A 7 40.45 -52.54 46.40
CA GLY A 7 39.04 -52.15 46.21
C GLY A 7 38.92 -50.81 45.45
N ALA A 8 37.86 -50.56 44.65
CA ALA A 8 37.68 -49.31 43.88
C ALA A 8 36.19 -48.92 43.73
N ALA A 9 35.89 -47.61 43.74
CA ALA A 9 34.63 -46.96 43.35
C ALA A 9 34.85 -45.43 43.19
N ASP A 10 33.91 -44.73 42.55
CA ASP A 10 34.00 -43.32 42.13
C ASP A 10 33.84 -42.24 43.23
N ASP A 11 34.19 -41.00 42.87
CA ASP A 11 34.06 -39.78 43.66
C ASP A 11 32.60 -39.35 43.94
N GLY A 12 32.40 -38.58 45.02
CA GLY A 12 31.14 -37.91 45.32
C GLY A 12 31.32 -36.58 46.05
N ILE A 13 30.62 -35.54 45.60
CA ILE A 13 30.50 -34.24 46.27
C ILE A 13 28.99 -33.89 46.40
N PRO A 14 28.51 -33.31 47.51
CA PRO A 14 27.08 -33.31 47.84
C PRO A 14 26.27 -32.16 47.25
N LEU A 15 24.94 -32.31 47.32
CA LEU A 15 23.90 -31.35 46.95
C LEU A 15 23.67 -30.26 48.03
N ILE A 16 23.01 -29.18 47.62
CA ILE A 16 22.21 -28.31 48.49
C ILE A 16 20.84 -28.10 47.80
N ASP A 17 19.75 -28.28 48.54
CA ASP A 17 18.36 -28.26 48.05
C ASP A 17 17.76 -26.85 47.89
N GLY A 18 16.64 -26.72 47.14
CA GLY A 18 15.91 -25.44 47.12
C GLY A 18 14.75 -25.18 46.14
N MET A 19 14.03 -26.17 45.57
CA MET A 19 12.82 -25.88 44.76
C MET A 19 11.68 -26.91 44.91
N PRO A 20 10.39 -26.49 44.76
CA PRO A 20 9.22 -27.33 45.00
C PRO A 20 8.91 -28.31 43.85
N ALA A 21 8.32 -29.47 44.20
CA ALA A 21 8.07 -30.57 43.28
C ALA A 21 6.80 -30.43 42.41
N VAL A 22 6.86 -30.96 41.18
CA VAL A 22 5.72 -31.03 40.24
C VAL A 22 5.10 -32.44 40.25
N PRO A 23 3.76 -32.61 40.23
CA PRO A 23 3.13 -33.92 40.45
C PRO A 23 3.42 -34.99 39.39
N ALA A 24 3.72 -36.21 39.85
CA ALA A 24 4.25 -37.32 39.04
C ALA A 24 3.33 -37.86 37.92
N LYS A 25 2.06 -37.45 37.83
CA LYS A 25 1.07 -38.02 36.88
C LYS A 25 1.34 -37.70 35.39
N ARG A 26 2.19 -36.73 35.05
CA ARG A 26 2.50 -36.40 33.64
C ARG A 26 3.49 -37.33 32.94
N LYS A 27 4.39 -38.01 33.66
CA LYS A 27 5.52 -38.74 33.05
C LYS A 27 5.06 -39.98 32.25
N ALA A 28 4.19 -40.79 32.85
CA ALA A 28 3.69 -42.05 32.26
C ALA A 28 2.82 -41.88 30.99
N MET A 29 2.32 -40.68 30.71
CA MET A 29 1.49 -40.43 29.52
C MET A 29 2.33 -40.24 28.24
N VAL A 30 3.56 -39.71 28.38
CA VAL A 30 4.46 -39.41 27.25
C VAL A 30 5.08 -40.69 26.69
N GLU A 31 5.53 -41.61 27.56
CA GLU A 31 6.21 -42.84 27.16
C GLU A 31 5.33 -43.80 26.34
N ARG A 32 3.99 -43.75 26.52
CA ARG A 32 3.04 -44.53 25.72
C ARG A 32 2.81 -43.98 24.30
N ALA A 33 3.11 -42.71 24.03
CA ALA A 33 2.86 -42.10 22.72
C ALA A 33 3.89 -42.51 21.63
N ILE A 34 5.12 -42.84 22.04
CA ILE A 34 6.28 -42.94 21.13
C ILE A 34 6.25 -44.20 20.23
N LYS A 35 5.43 -45.21 20.54
CA LYS A 35 5.49 -46.56 19.92
C LYS A 35 4.59 -46.80 18.68
N LYS A 36 3.95 -45.79 18.06
CA LYS A 36 2.83 -46.04 17.12
C LYS A 36 2.87 -45.50 15.66
N HIS A 37 3.94 -44.84 15.19
CA HIS A 37 3.96 -44.30 13.82
C HIS A 37 5.24 -44.65 13.01
N PRO A 38 5.12 -45.07 11.73
CA PRO A 38 6.27 -45.29 10.85
C PRO A 38 6.87 -43.96 10.34
N LYS A 39 8.20 -43.94 10.20
CA LYS A 39 9.00 -42.76 9.83
C LYS A 39 9.05 -42.58 8.30
N GLN A 40 9.29 -41.34 7.84
CA GLN A 40 9.48 -41.04 6.42
C GLN A 40 10.72 -40.14 6.22
N HIS A 41 11.42 -40.31 5.11
CA HIS A 41 12.61 -39.53 4.75
C HIS A 41 12.23 -38.20 4.08
N ARG A 42 13.03 -37.15 4.32
CA ARG A 42 13.04 -35.88 3.56
C ARG A 42 14.48 -35.38 3.40
N THR A 43 14.71 -34.50 2.43
CA THR A 43 16.03 -33.92 2.13
C THR A 43 16.02 -32.42 2.41
N CYS A 44 17.06 -31.89 3.05
CA CYS A 44 17.20 -30.47 3.35
C CYS A 44 17.58 -29.67 2.08
N PRO A 45 16.86 -28.59 1.73
CA PRO A 45 17.17 -27.78 0.54
C PRO A 45 18.42 -26.89 0.70
N GLU A 46 18.89 -26.62 1.93
CA GLU A 46 20.07 -25.77 2.17
C GLU A 46 21.40 -26.53 2.13
N CYS A 47 21.42 -27.81 2.51
CA CYS A 47 22.64 -28.60 2.63
C CYS A 47 22.61 -29.96 1.91
N GLY A 48 21.49 -30.34 1.31
CA GLY A 48 21.32 -31.64 0.64
C GLY A 48 21.23 -32.86 1.58
N GLY A 49 21.35 -32.66 2.90
CA GLY A 49 21.33 -33.74 3.88
C GLY A 49 19.95 -34.37 4.09
N THR A 50 19.88 -35.70 4.14
CA THR A 50 18.65 -36.46 4.34
C THR A 50 18.36 -36.68 5.83
N PHE A 51 17.13 -36.40 6.28
CA PHE A 51 16.69 -36.57 7.67
C PHE A 51 15.28 -37.19 7.77
N PHE A 52 14.85 -37.52 8.99
CA PHE A 52 13.63 -38.28 9.27
C PHE A 52 12.56 -37.41 9.94
N VAL A 53 11.30 -37.58 9.53
CA VAL A 53 10.15 -36.91 10.17
C VAL A 53 9.01 -37.93 10.39
N PRO A 54 8.26 -37.88 11.50
CA PRO A 54 7.02 -38.64 11.64
C PRO A 54 5.97 -38.23 10.60
N ARG A 55 5.13 -39.17 10.14
CA ARG A 55 3.98 -38.83 9.29
C ARG A 55 2.93 -38.06 10.08
N GLY A 56 2.58 -36.85 9.62
CA GLY A 56 1.43 -36.07 10.09
C GLY A 56 1.74 -34.76 10.83
N SER A 57 3.00 -34.36 11.00
CA SER A 57 3.35 -33.16 11.77
C SER A 57 3.48 -31.90 10.90
N GLU A 58 2.58 -30.92 11.09
CA GLU A 58 2.57 -29.63 10.37
C GLU A 58 3.54 -28.57 10.93
N HIS A 59 4.77 -28.95 11.29
CA HIS A 59 5.78 -27.97 11.68
C HIS A 59 6.21 -27.13 10.47
N ARG A 60 6.08 -25.80 10.59
CA ARG A 60 6.42 -24.84 9.54
C ARG A 60 7.94 -24.80 9.33
N HIS A 61 8.37 -24.52 8.10
CA HIS A 61 9.79 -24.47 7.72
C HIS A 61 10.56 -23.35 8.46
N ARG A 62 11.12 -23.65 9.65
CA ARG A 62 12.28 -22.96 10.24
C ARG A 62 12.96 -23.63 11.44
N GLU A 63 12.42 -24.71 11.99
CA GLU A 63 13.03 -25.40 13.14
C GLU A 63 13.95 -26.55 12.70
N VAL A 64 15.26 -26.29 12.84
CA VAL A 64 16.41 -27.21 12.95
C VAL A 64 16.53 -28.34 11.90
N CYS A 65 17.50 -28.18 10.99
CA CYS A 65 18.21 -29.31 10.41
C CYS A 65 19.52 -29.51 11.19
N ASP A 66 19.71 -30.66 11.83
CA ASP A 66 20.87 -30.92 12.71
C ASP A 66 22.21 -30.76 11.99
N LEU A 67 22.27 -31.12 10.70
CA LEU A 67 23.47 -30.94 9.85
C LEU A 67 23.79 -29.47 9.55
N CYS A 68 22.78 -28.58 9.56
CA CYS A 68 23.00 -27.14 9.48
C CYS A 68 23.38 -26.55 10.85
N ALA A 69 22.75 -27.02 11.92
CA ALA A 69 23.06 -26.61 13.30
C ALA A 69 24.48 -27.00 13.73
N ALA A 70 25.03 -28.09 13.18
CA ALA A 70 26.39 -28.56 13.43
C ALA A 70 27.51 -27.65 12.88
N LYS A 71 27.23 -26.55 12.17
CA LYS A 71 28.24 -25.55 11.78
C LYS A 71 28.63 -24.61 12.93
N ILE A 72 29.04 -25.20 14.04
CA ILE A 72 29.79 -24.50 15.10
C ILE A 72 31.20 -24.22 14.55
N PRO A 73 31.71 -22.98 14.57
CA PRO A 73 33.08 -22.69 14.14
C PRO A 73 34.09 -23.35 15.10
N SER A 74 35.05 -24.07 14.53
CA SER A 74 36.19 -24.64 15.26
C SER A 74 36.98 -23.55 15.99
N PRO A 75 37.61 -23.84 17.14
CA PRO A 75 37.89 -22.83 18.16
C PRO A 75 38.80 -21.69 17.69
N THR A 76 38.40 -20.45 17.96
CA THR A 76 39.33 -19.33 17.95
C THR A 76 40.46 -19.61 18.95
N LYS A 77 41.72 -19.31 18.55
CA LYS A 77 42.92 -19.44 19.39
C LYS A 77 42.64 -19.04 20.86
N PRO A 78 43.20 -19.76 21.86
CA PRO A 78 42.99 -19.42 23.28
C PRO A 78 43.32 -17.96 23.50
N ARG A 79 42.30 -17.18 23.87
CA ARG A 79 42.45 -15.74 24.07
C ARG A 79 43.26 -15.56 25.34
N LYS A 80 44.38 -14.83 25.25
CA LYS A 80 45.18 -14.47 26.42
C LYS A 80 44.25 -13.83 27.47
N PRO A 81 44.41 -14.17 28.76
CA PRO A 81 43.80 -13.40 29.83
C PRO A 81 44.12 -11.92 29.69
N LYS A 82 43.20 -11.08 30.15
CA LYS A 82 43.40 -9.65 30.33
C LYS A 82 42.91 -9.25 31.72
N PRO A 83 43.58 -8.31 32.41
CA PRO A 83 43.07 -7.77 33.66
C PRO A 83 41.75 -7.03 33.39
N CYS A 84 40.76 -7.30 34.23
CA CYS A 84 39.51 -6.54 34.29
C CYS A 84 39.80 -5.09 34.66
N VAL A 85 39.24 -4.12 33.91
CA VAL A 85 39.48 -2.69 34.17
C VAL A 85 38.92 -2.19 35.50
N ASP A 86 38.00 -2.93 36.14
CA ASP A 86 37.38 -2.54 37.42
C ASP A 86 38.04 -3.19 38.65
N CYS A 87 38.56 -4.42 38.54
CA CYS A 87 39.08 -5.20 39.68
C CYS A 87 40.50 -5.74 39.50
N GLY A 88 41.12 -5.60 38.32
CA GLY A 88 42.45 -6.13 38.02
C GLY A 88 42.53 -7.65 37.81
N GLU A 89 41.50 -8.42 38.20
CA GLU A 89 41.48 -9.89 38.02
C GLU A 89 41.57 -10.27 36.53
N ASP A 90 42.48 -11.19 36.20
CA ASP A 90 42.66 -11.72 34.85
C ASP A 90 41.46 -12.57 34.41
N PHE A 91 40.84 -12.22 33.29
CA PHE A 91 39.71 -12.97 32.73
C PHE A 91 39.86 -13.21 31.22
N VAL A 92 39.11 -14.17 30.69
CA VAL A 92 39.09 -14.52 29.27
C VAL A 92 37.85 -13.89 28.61
N PRO A 93 37.98 -12.82 27.80
CA PRO A 93 36.84 -12.11 27.22
C PRO A 93 36.15 -12.92 26.12
N LEU A 94 34.83 -13.08 26.22
CA LEU A 94 33.94 -13.74 25.25
C LEU A 94 33.79 -12.92 23.97
N LYS A 95 33.84 -11.58 24.07
CA LYS A 95 33.86 -10.64 22.92
C LYS A 95 35.18 -9.87 22.87
N ALA A 96 35.71 -9.59 21.68
CA ALA A 96 37.06 -8.99 21.54
C ALA A 96 37.20 -7.57 22.14
N GLN A 97 36.07 -6.86 22.30
CA GLN A 97 35.96 -5.51 22.85
C GLN A 97 35.69 -5.48 24.37
N GLU A 98 35.50 -6.64 25.00
CA GLU A 98 35.08 -6.80 26.39
C GLU A 98 36.25 -6.51 27.34
N LYS A 99 36.06 -5.57 28.27
CA LYS A 99 37.10 -5.04 29.18
C LYS A 99 36.88 -5.42 30.65
N ARG A 100 35.74 -6.01 30.98
CA ARG A 100 35.33 -6.34 32.36
C ARG A 100 35.03 -7.83 32.49
N CYS A 101 35.37 -8.41 33.63
CA CYS A 101 35.01 -9.79 33.94
C CYS A 101 33.51 -9.92 34.27
N CYS A 102 32.96 -11.12 34.12
CA CYS A 102 31.53 -11.41 34.36
C CYS A 102 31.06 -10.86 35.72
N ARG A 103 31.85 -11.09 36.78
CA ARG A 103 31.55 -10.68 38.16
C ARG A 103 31.49 -9.16 38.38
N CYS A 104 32.29 -8.38 37.66
CA CYS A 104 32.21 -6.92 37.69
C CYS A 104 31.05 -6.40 36.84
N GLN A 105 30.78 -7.06 35.71
CA GLN A 105 29.63 -6.72 34.87
C GLN A 105 28.31 -7.02 35.57
N GLU A 106 28.18 -8.17 36.23
CA GLU A 106 27.04 -8.53 37.10
C GLU A 106 26.83 -7.51 38.22
N ARG A 107 27.90 -7.03 38.88
CA ARG A 107 27.81 -5.96 39.88
C ARG A 107 27.39 -4.62 39.27
N GLN A 108 27.84 -4.30 38.06
CA GLN A 108 27.41 -3.07 37.39
C GLN A 108 25.94 -3.17 36.98
N ASP A 109 25.50 -4.30 36.42
CA ASP A 109 24.12 -4.55 36.03
C ASP A 109 23.20 -4.60 37.25
N GLN A 110 23.63 -5.20 38.38
CA GLN A 110 22.95 -5.12 39.67
C GLN A 110 22.87 -3.67 40.17
N GLY A 111 23.98 -2.91 40.14
CA GLY A 111 23.98 -1.50 40.54
C GLY A 111 23.08 -0.62 39.66
N LEU A 112 22.96 -0.92 38.36
CA LEU A 112 22.03 -0.26 37.44
C LEU A 112 20.57 -0.67 37.71
N ILE A 113 20.31 -1.93 38.08
CA ILE A 113 19.00 -2.40 38.52
C ILE A 113 18.61 -1.77 39.86
N GLU A 114 19.52 -1.67 40.83
CA GLU A 114 19.32 -1.00 42.11
C GLU A 114 19.09 0.51 41.92
N GLN A 115 19.83 1.18 41.03
CA GLN A 115 19.59 2.57 40.65
C GLN A 115 18.22 2.74 39.96
N ALA A 116 17.84 1.84 39.06
CA ALA A 116 16.53 1.89 38.40
C ALA A 116 15.39 1.63 39.40
N ILE A 117 15.56 0.70 40.34
CA ILE A 117 14.61 0.45 41.44
C ILE A 117 14.57 1.65 42.39
N ALA A 118 15.71 2.27 42.71
CA ALA A 118 15.77 3.46 43.56
C ALA A 118 15.05 4.65 42.90
N VAL A 119 15.35 4.96 41.63
CA VAL A 119 14.68 6.02 40.85
C VAL A 119 13.17 5.75 40.71
N LYS A 120 12.77 4.50 40.47
CA LYS A 120 11.35 4.11 40.38
C LYS A 120 10.63 4.13 41.72
N THR A 121 11.33 3.78 42.80
CA THR A 121 10.83 3.86 44.18
C THR A 121 10.75 5.30 44.66
N GLN A 122 11.66 6.16 44.20
CA GLN A 122 11.68 7.58 44.50
C GLN A 122 10.56 8.30 43.75
N THR A 123 10.39 8.07 42.43
CA THR A 123 9.20 8.58 41.71
C THR A 123 7.90 8.05 42.30
N MET A 124 7.80 6.78 42.72
CA MET A 124 6.60 6.28 43.43
C MET A 124 6.41 6.87 44.84
N ARG A 125 7.48 7.32 45.52
CA ARG A 125 7.40 8.06 46.80
C ARG A 125 7.02 9.52 46.57
N ASP A 126 7.49 10.13 45.50
CA ASP A 126 7.18 11.51 45.10
C ASP A 126 5.72 11.59 44.61
N GLU A 127 5.25 10.61 43.84
CA GLU A 127 3.83 10.49 43.48
C GLU A 127 2.91 10.26 44.68
N HIS A 128 3.36 9.52 45.71
CA HIS A 128 2.58 9.32 46.93
C HIS A 128 2.62 10.55 47.86
N SER A 129 3.76 11.21 48.01
CA SER A 129 3.88 12.42 48.84
C SER A 129 3.07 13.58 48.25
N VAL A 130 3.08 13.76 46.92
CA VAL A 130 2.23 14.73 46.22
C VAL A 130 0.73 14.41 46.35
N LYS A 131 0.34 13.13 46.55
CA LYS A 131 -1.06 12.73 46.78
C LYS A 131 -1.51 12.84 48.24
N ALA A 132 -0.59 12.83 49.21
CA ALA A 132 -0.93 12.76 50.64
C ALA A 132 -1.31 14.10 51.30
N THR A 133 -0.89 15.24 50.73
CA THR A 133 -1.18 16.58 51.29
C THR A 133 -1.57 17.58 50.19
N GLN A 134 -2.87 17.77 50.00
CA GLN A 134 -3.45 18.85 49.20
C GLN A 134 -4.65 19.42 49.95
N GLY A 135 -4.63 20.72 50.27
CA GLY A 135 -5.79 21.38 50.87
C GLY A 135 -6.91 21.58 49.83
N PRO A 136 -8.15 21.87 50.27
CA PRO A 136 -9.23 22.23 49.35
C PRO A 136 -8.87 23.39 48.40
N ILE A 137 -8.05 24.34 48.89
CA ILE A 137 -7.53 25.48 48.13
C ILE A 137 -6.59 25.02 47.00
N ASP A 138 -5.76 24.00 47.23
CA ASP A 138 -4.83 23.48 46.21
C ASP A 138 -5.56 22.75 45.09
N LEU A 139 -6.61 21.99 45.44
CA LEU A 139 -7.49 21.32 44.47
C LEU A 139 -8.23 22.35 43.59
N VAL A 140 -8.79 23.40 44.20
CA VAL A 140 -9.43 24.51 43.46
C VAL A 140 -8.41 25.24 42.57
N ARG A 141 -7.21 25.55 43.07
CA ARG A 141 -6.15 26.18 42.28
C ARG A 141 -5.72 25.30 41.09
N ARG A 142 -5.57 23.98 41.28
CA ARG A 142 -5.22 23.04 40.20
C ARG A 142 -6.30 22.96 39.13
N GLU A 143 -7.58 22.91 39.52
CA GLU A 143 -8.70 22.90 38.57
C GLU A 143 -8.84 24.23 37.81
N LEU A 144 -8.60 25.38 38.46
CA LEU A 144 -8.54 26.68 37.76
C LEU A 144 -7.40 26.72 36.72
N VAL A 145 -6.21 26.23 37.08
CA VAL A 145 -5.07 26.12 36.14
C VAL A 145 -5.38 25.12 35.01
N ALA A 146 -6.06 24.00 35.30
CA ALA A 146 -6.44 23.02 34.28
C ALA A 146 -7.49 23.57 33.30
N ARG A 147 -8.46 24.37 33.76
CA ARG A 147 -9.41 25.09 32.90
C ARG A 147 -8.70 26.07 31.99
N GLU A 148 -7.80 26.89 32.54
CA GLU A 148 -7.11 27.92 31.76
C GLU A 148 -6.03 27.34 30.83
N LEU A 149 -5.48 26.17 31.16
CA LEU A 149 -4.64 25.42 30.22
C LEU A 149 -5.49 24.84 29.08
N ALA A 150 -6.70 24.32 29.35
CA ALA A 150 -7.61 23.84 28.32
C ALA A 150 -8.16 24.98 27.43
N SER A 151 -8.43 26.17 28.00
CA SER A 151 -8.88 27.34 27.22
C SER A 151 -7.81 27.82 26.22
N ARG A 152 -6.52 27.69 26.59
CA ARG A 152 -5.36 28.14 25.79
C ARG A 152 -4.67 27.08 24.94
N LYS A 153 -4.75 25.79 25.31
CA LYS A 153 -4.03 24.70 24.64
C LYS A 153 -4.96 23.55 24.26
N LEU A 154 -5.00 23.26 22.95
CA LEU A 154 -5.87 22.25 22.35
C LEU A 154 -5.56 20.85 22.92
N MET A 155 -4.29 20.51 23.14
CA MET A 155 -3.95 19.20 23.71
C MET A 155 -4.42 19.02 25.17
N ALA A 156 -4.40 20.09 25.97
CA ALA A 156 -4.93 20.05 27.33
C ALA A 156 -6.47 19.96 27.34
N PHE A 157 -7.13 20.61 26.38
CA PHE A 157 -8.56 20.44 26.13
C PHE A 157 -8.91 19.00 25.72
N VAL A 158 -8.17 18.40 24.77
CA VAL A 158 -8.39 17.01 24.33
C VAL A 158 -8.32 16.04 25.50
N VAL A 159 -7.28 16.13 26.35
CA VAL A 159 -7.12 15.26 27.52
C VAL A 159 -8.17 15.52 28.61
N ARG A 160 -8.71 16.75 28.70
CA ARG A 160 -9.84 17.07 29.61
C ARG A 160 -11.16 16.48 29.13
N MET A 161 -11.42 16.48 27.82
CA MET A 161 -12.67 15.95 27.23
C MET A 161 -12.62 14.44 26.94
N GLN A 162 -11.42 13.86 26.78
CA GLN A 162 -11.18 12.43 26.62
C GLN A 162 -9.98 12.01 27.48
N SER A 163 -10.26 11.61 28.72
CA SER A 163 -9.24 11.21 29.70
C SER A 163 -8.54 9.88 29.38
N ASP A 164 -9.07 9.11 28.43
CA ASP A 164 -8.48 7.90 27.86
C ASP A 164 -7.65 8.16 26.59
N TYR A 165 -7.60 9.40 26.10
CA TYR A 165 -6.82 9.77 24.92
C TYR A 165 -5.31 9.59 25.15
N GLN A 166 -4.61 8.99 24.18
CA GLN A 166 -3.18 8.67 24.27
C GLN A 166 -2.35 9.54 23.29
N PRO A 167 -1.89 10.73 23.73
CA PRO A 167 -1.20 11.68 22.87
C PRO A 167 0.28 11.36 22.71
N GLY A 168 0.59 10.55 21.69
CA GLY A 168 1.94 10.46 21.13
C GLY A 168 2.39 11.81 20.56
N TRP A 169 3.70 11.98 20.30
CA TRP A 169 4.29 13.27 19.93
C TRP A 169 3.59 13.94 18.74
N VAL A 170 3.20 13.17 17.72
CA VAL A 170 2.53 13.65 16.50
C VAL A 170 1.22 14.39 16.79
N HIS A 171 0.48 14.00 17.83
CA HIS A 171 -0.74 14.71 18.23
C HIS A 171 -0.45 16.07 18.86
N LYS A 172 0.72 16.23 19.50
CA LYS A 172 1.14 17.50 20.13
C LYS A 172 1.58 18.50 19.06
N ASP A 173 2.40 18.06 18.11
CA ASP A 173 2.83 18.88 16.97
C ASP A 173 1.63 19.32 16.11
N ILE A 174 0.70 18.41 15.79
CA ILE A 174 -0.57 18.77 15.13
C ILE A 174 -1.38 19.78 15.96
N ALA A 175 -1.48 19.59 17.28
CA ALA A 175 -2.23 20.52 18.12
C ALA A 175 -1.61 21.93 18.11
N GLU A 176 -0.29 22.06 18.19
CA GLU A 176 0.41 23.35 18.12
C GLU A 176 0.27 24.03 16.75
N ARG A 177 0.15 23.27 15.64
CA ARG A 177 -0.18 23.84 14.32
C ARG A 177 -1.62 24.33 14.25
N LEU A 178 -2.58 23.57 14.81
CA LEU A 178 -3.99 23.97 14.85
C LEU A 178 -4.23 25.18 15.78
N GLU A 179 -3.45 25.30 16.86
CA GLU A 179 -3.41 26.48 17.72
C GLU A 179 -2.96 27.73 16.93
N ARG A 180 -1.82 27.66 16.21
CA ARG A 180 -1.36 28.77 15.34
C ARG A 180 -2.38 29.09 14.24
N PHE A 181 -2.90 28.08 13.57
CA PHE A 181 -3.89 28.24 12.50
C PHE A 181 -5.12 29.02 12.99
N LEU A 182 -5.65 28.71 14.18
CA LEU A 182 -6.75 29.48 14.76
C LEU A 182 -6.34 30.94 15.03
N GLU A 183 -5.13 31.17 15.53
CA GLU A 183 -4.62 32.52 15.81
C GLU A 183 -4.37 33.32 14.52
N ASP A 184 -3.99 32.67 13.43
CA ASP A 184 -3.87 33.30 12.11
C ASP A 184 -5.25 33.62 11.49
N VAL A 185 -6.28 32.81 11.71
CA VAL A 185 -7.68 33.17 11.38
C VAL A 185 -8.17 34.34 12.24
N VAL A 186 -7.87 34.33 13.55
CA VAL A 186 -8.18 35.44 14.48
C VAL A 186 -7.56 36.76 13.99
N ASN A 187 -6.31 36.70 13.52
CA ASN A 187 -5.56 37.82 12.97
C ASN A 187 -5.83 38.11 11.48
N LYS A 188 -6.82 37.42 10.87
CA LYS A 188 -7.23 37.56 9.46
C LYS A 188 -6.11 37.37 8.42
N ARG A 189 -5.14 36.50 8.71
CA ARG A 189 -4.01 36.17 7.82
C ARG A 189 -4.33 35.14 6.75
N SER A 190 -5.57 34.65 6.68
CA SER A 190 -6.04 33.64 5.71
C SER A 190 -5.17 32.37 5.67
N PRO A 191 -4.91 31.70 6.82
CA PRO A 191 -3.97 30.58 6.88
C PRO A 191 -4.40 29.39 6.03
N ARG A 192 -3.41 28.55 5.70
CA ARG A 192 -3.53 27.42 4.76
C ARG A 192 -2.67 26.28 5.28
N LEU A 193 -3.29 25.17 5.70
CA LEU A 193 -2.61 24.07 6.38
C LEU A 193 -3.06 22.72 5.80
N MET A 194 -2.12 21.90 5.34
CA MET A 194 -2.35 20.52 4.93
C MET A 194 -1.69 19.55 5.92
N ILE A 195 -2.47 18.61 6.45
CA ILE A 195 -2.02 17.56 7.36
C ILE A 195 -2.21 16.20 6.67
N GLN A 196 -1.11 15.64 6.19
CA GLN A 196 -1.07 14.35 5.50
C GLN A 196 -0.63 13.28 6.51
N MET A 197 -1.54 12.36 6.90
CA MET A 197 -1.31 11.43 8.03
C MET A 197 -2.04 10.07 7.86
N PRO A 198 -1.44 8.93 8.29
CA PRO A 198 -1.99 7.59 8.08
C PRO A 198 -3.34 7.30 8.76
N PRO A 199 -4.13 6.35 8.23
CA PRO A 199 -5.47 6.05 8.73
C PRO A 199 -5.44 5.38 10.11
N ARG A 200 -6.50 5.65 10.89
CA ARG A 200 -6.74 5.16 12.27
C ARG A 200 -5.76 5.64 13.35
N LEU A 201 -4.81 6.54 13.05
CA LEU A 201 -3.90 7.08 14.09
C LEU A 201 -4.47 8.26 14.91
N GLY A 202 -5.52 8.94 14.44
CA GLY A 202 -6.28 9.93 15.22
C GLY A 202 -6.45 11.32 14.58
N LYS A 203 -5.94 11.55 13.36
CA LYS A 203 -5.96 12.86 12.65
C LYS A 203 -7.33 13.56 12.72
N SER A 204 -8.39 12.86 12.31
CA SER A 204 -9.77 13.35 12.24
C SER A 204 -10.42 13.55 13.61
N THR A 205 -10.00 12.78 14.63
CA THR A 205 -10.45 12.99 16.02
C THR A 205 -9.93 14.32 16.57
N LEU A 206 -8.69 14.67 16.22
CA LEU A 206 -8.05 15.91 16.66
C LEU A 206 -8.53 17.11 15.83
N ALA A 207 -8.48 17.02 14.49
CA ALA A 207 -8.71 18.15 13.61
C ALA A 207 -10.19 18.38 13.20
N SER A 208 -11.00 17.33 13.07
CA SER A 208 -12.39 17.42 12.57
C SER A 208 -13.44 17.38 13.70
N HIS A 209 -13.00 17.17 14.94
CA HIS A 209 -13.85 17.02 16.11
C HIS A 209 -13.37 17.86 17.31
N MET A 210 -12.19 17.60 17.85
CA MET A 210 -11.69 18.34 19.02
C MET A 210 -11.38 19.80 18.69
N PHE A 211 -10.66 20.05 17.59
CA PHE A 211 -10.29 21.40 17.16
C PHE A 211 -11.49 22.32 16.90
N PRO A 212 -12.53 21.97 16.10
CA PRO A 212 -13.66 22.87 15.88
C PRO A 212 -14.48 23.14 17.15
N ALA A 213 -14.58 22.17 18.08
CA ALA A 213 -15.20 22.41 19.39
C ALA A 213 -14.41 23.44 20.20
N TRP A 214 -13.09 23.29 20.28
CA TRP A 214 -12.18 24.21 20.98
C TRP A 214 -12.12 25.60 20.33
N ALA A 215 -12.12 25.66 18.99
CA ALA A 215 -12.12 26.90 18.22
C ALA A 215 -13.41 27.70 18.43
N LEU A 216 -14.58 27.04 18.39
CA LEU A 216 -15.86 27.66 18.75
C LEU A 216 -15.93 28.02 20.24
N GLY A 217 -15.27 27.25 21.11
CA GLY A 217 -15.08 27.59 22.53
C GLY A 217 -14.36 28.92 22.73
N ARG A 218 -13.24 29.14 22.02
CA ARG A 218 -12.47 30.39 22.04
C ARG A 218 -13.13 31.54 21.27
N ARG A 219 -13.81 31.26 20.16
CA ARG A 219 -14.44 32.24 19.23
C ARG A 219 -15.86 31.80 18.87
N PRO A 220 -16.86 31.97 19.77
CA PRO A 220 -18.22 31.50 19.51
C PRO A 220 -18.89 32.14 18.30
N GLU A 221 -18.43 33.31 17.86
CA GLU A 221 -18.90 34.04 16.67
C GLU A 221 -18.37 33.49 15.33
N PHE A 222 -17.42 32.54 15.33
CA PHE A 222 -16.87 31.98 14.09
C PHE A 222 -17.81 30.95 13.45
N GLU A 223 -17.83 30.93 12.12
CA GLU A 223 -18.54 29.92 11.33
C GLU A 223 -17.54 28.85 10.86
N VAL A 224 -17.80 27.59 11.17
CA VAL A 224 -17.00 26.43 10.76
C VAL A 224 -17.77 25.63 9.72
N ILE A 225 -17.17 25.39 8.55
CA ILE A 225 -17.65 24.38 7.59
C ILE A 225 -16.72 23.16 7.67
N THR A 226 -17.28 21.96 7.76
CA THR A 226 -16.51 20.70 7.71
C THR A 226 -17.03 19.79 6.61
N CYS A 227 -16.16 19.49 5.66
CA CYS A 227 -16.43 18.66 4.50
C CYS A 227 -15.68 17.34 4.59
N SER A 228 -16.31 16.24 4.16
CA SER A 228 -15.69 14.92 4.01
C SER A 228 -16.22 14.22 2.75
N TYR A 229 -15.59 13.13 2.30
CA TYR A 229 -16.05 12.37 1.11
C TYR A 229 -17.54 12.02 1.13
N SER A 230 -18.16 11.88 2.32
CA SER A 230 -19.61 11.76 2.46
C SER A 230 -20.19 12.74 3.48
N ALA A 231 -21.38 13.27 3.17
CA ALA A 231 -22.14 14.10 4.11
C ALA A 231 -22.46 13.37 5.41
N SER A 232 -22.66 12.04 5.37
CA SER A 232 -22.91 11.22 6.55
C SER A 232 -21.78 11.24 7.58
N LEU A 233 -20.51 11.29 7.13
CA LEU A 233 -19.34 11.40 8.01
C LEU A 233 -19.21 12.81 8.60
N ALA A 234 -19.39 13.85 7.78
CA ALA A 234 -19.43 15.23 8.26
C ALA A 234 -20.55 15.45 9.30
N MET A 235 -21.74 14.88 9.07
CA MET A 235 -22.85 14.89 10.04
C MET A 235 -22.54 14.09 11.32
N GLU A 236 -21.63 13.11 11.28
CA GLU A 236 -21.14 12.45 12.50
C GLU A 236 -20.24 13.40 13.31
N PHE A 237 -19.33 14.14 12.67
CA PHE A 237 -18.53 15.17 13.33
C PHE A 237 -19.42 16.28 13.92
N SER A 238 -20.37 16.83 13.14
CA SER A 238 -21.37 17.81 13.61
C SER A 238 -22.07 17.35 14.89
N ARG A 239 -22.57 16.10 14.92
CA ARG A 239 -23.23 15.52 16.09
C ARG A 239 -22.32 15.41 17.30
N LYS A 240 -21.05 15.01 17.12
CA LYS A 240 -20.07 14.88 18.21
C LYS A 240 -19.64 16.24 18.77
N VAL A 241 -19.29 17.21 17.91
CA VAL A 241 -18.95 18.58 18.33
C VAL A 241 -20.12 19.21 19.10
N ARG A 242 -21.35 19.07 18.60
CA ARG A 242 -22.56 19.59 19.27
C ARG A 242 -22.89 18.88 20.58
N ALA A 243 -22.55 17.60 20.72
CA ALA A 243 -22.68 16.88 21.98
C ALA A 243 -21.66 17.41 23.00
N MET A 244 -20.40 17.57 22.60
CA MET A 244 -19.33 18.13 23.43
C MET A 244 -19.67 19.53 23.97
N LEU A 245 -20.22 20.41 23.14
CA LEU A 245 -20.68 21.75 23.57
C LEU A 245 -21.81 21.71 24.63
N ARG A 246 -22.50 20.58 24.80
CA ARG A 246 -23.53 20.38 25.84
C ARG A 246 -22.98 19.77 27.13
N GLU A 247 -21.74 19.32 27.16
CA GLU A 247 -21.10 18.74 28.35
C GLU A 247 -20.67 19.84 29.33
N ASP A 248 -20.85 19.60 30.63
CA ASP A 248 -20.45 20.59 31.65
C ASP A 248 -18.92 20.75 31.71
N ALA A 249 -18.16 19.71 31.38
CA ALA A 249 -16.70 19.78 31.23
C ALA A 249 -16.26 20.81 30.18
N PHE A 250 -17.05 21.00 29.11
CA PHE A 250 -16.85 22.03 28.09
C PHE A 250 -17.29 23.41 28.59
N LYS A 251 -18.54 23.54 29.10
CA LYS A 251 -19.11 24.81 29.59
C LYS A 251 -18.25 25.47 30.68
N VAL A 252 -17.60 24.64 31.51
CA VAL A 252 -16.69 25.08 32.59
C VAL A 252 -15.37 25.65 32.08
N VAL A 253 -14.97 25.33 30.83
CA VAL A 253 -13.81 25.94 30.14
C VAL A 253 -14.25 27.13 29.27
N PHE A 254 -15.40 27.03 28.61
CA PHE A 254 -15.91 28.02 27.65
C PHE A 254 -17.33 28.52 27.98
N PRO A 255 -17.53 29.23 29.10
CA PRO A 255 -18.87 29.62 29.59
C PRO A 255 -19.62 30.61 28.67
N GLU A 256 -18.90 31.28 27.77
CA GLU A 256 -19.48 32.17 26.75
C GLU A 256 -19.94 31.43 25.48
N CYS A 257 -19.44 30.20 25.25
CA CYS A 257 -19.81 29.40 24.08
C CYS A 257 -21.07 28.60 24.38
N LYS A 258 -22.23 29.19 24.04
CA LYS A 258 -23.55 28.55 24.20
C LYS A 258 -24.16 28.25 22.85
N LEU A 259 -24.79 27.08 22.71
CA LEU A 259 -25.62 26.75 21.56
C LEU A 259 -26.86 27.67 21.53
N ASP A 260 -27.25 28.09 20.34
CA ASP A 260 -28.53 28.75 20.06
C ASP A 260 -29.66 27.73 20.24
N GLU A 261 -30.68 28.00 21.06
CA GLU A 261 -31.76 27.03 21.33
C GLU A 261 -32.69 26.81 20.13
N GLU A 262 -32.86 27.82 19.27
CA GLU A 262 -33.71 27.73 18.07
C GLU A 262 -32.99 27.03 16.90
N ASN A 263 -31.66 26.89 16.97
CA ASN A 263 -30.84 26.46 15.84
C ASN A 263 -29.90 25.28 16.18
N GLN A 264 -30.48 24.14 16.56
CA GLN A 264 -29.74 22.90 16.92
C GLN A 264 -30.11 21.67 16.08
N ASN A 265 -30.29 21.83 14.76
CA ASN A 265 -30.46 20.67 13.88
C ASN A 265 -29.08 19.97 13.62
N ALA A 266 -29.08 18.81 12.96
CA ALA A 266 -27.86 18.02 12.75
C ALA A 266 -27.08 18.39 11.47
N GLU A 267 -27.79 18.97 10.50
CA GLU A 267 -27.32 19.44 9.19
C GLU A 267 -26.71 20.85 9.26
N GLY A 268 -26.92 21.55 10.38
CA GLY A 268 -26.25 22.78 10.77
C GLY A 268 -26.79 23.30 12.11
N TRP A 269 -25.94 23.95 12.89
CA TRP A 269 -26.34 24.54 14.18
C TRP A 269 -25.51 25.78 14.50
N ARG A 270 -26.07 26.66 15.35
CA ARG A 270 -25.44 27.95 15.71
C ARG A 270 -25.09 28.07 17.20
N THR A 271 -24.24 29.04 17.48
CA THR A 271 -24.04 29.59 18.82
C THR A 271 -24.92 30.82 19.03
N THR A 272 -25.13 31.22 20.28
CA THR A 272 -25.77 32.49 20.63
C THR A 272 -25.01 33.74 20.15
N ARG A 273 -23.76 33.60 19.67
CA ARG A 273 -22.98 34.66 19.01
C ARG A 273 -23.01 34.59 17.48
N ARG A 274 -23.99 33.87 16.90
CA ARG A 274 -24.24 33.70 15.45
C ARG A 274 -23.19 32.88 14.70
N GLY A 275 -22.07 32.50 15.30
CA GLY A 275 -21.19 31.46 14.77
C GLY A 275 -21.87 30.09 14.76
N GLY A 276 -21.13 29.03 14.46
CA GLY A 276 -21.70 27.69 14.38
C GLY A 276 -20.91 26.69 13.55
N PHE A 277 -21.53 25.56 13.26
CA PHE A 277 -20.93 24.45 12.53
C PHE A 277 -21.87 23.94 11.43
N LEU A 278 -21.32 23.75 10.22
CA LEU A 278 -22.02 23.22 9.04
C LEU A 278 -21.28 21.97 8.51
N PRO A 279 -21.85 20.76 8.65
CA PRO A 279 -21.37 19.57 7.96
C PRO A 279 -21.75 19.58 6.48
N ALA A 280 -20.87 19.08 5.61
CA ALA A 280 -21.19 18.84 4.19
C ALA A 280 -20.46 17.62 3.63
N GLY A 281 -21.01 17.04 2.55
CA GLY A 281 -20.23 16.16 1.68
C GLY A 281 -19.42 16.98 0.67
N VAL A 282 -18.31 16.43 0.21
CA VAL A 282 -17.67 16.89 -1.04
C VAL A 282 -18.69 16.77 -2.19
N GLY A 283 -18.74 17.76 -3.07
CA GLY A 283 -19.84 17.93 -4.06
C GLY A 283 -21.16 18.44 -3.47
N GLY A 284 -21.28 18.55 -2.15
CA GLY A 284 -22.49 19.03 -1.47
C GLY A 284 -22.68 20.55 -1.53
N ALA A 285 -23.95 20.98 -1.57
CA ALA A 285 -24.32 22.39 -1.61
C ALA A 285 -24.15 23.05 -0.21
N ILE A 286 -23.24 24.02 -0.14
CA ILE A 286 -22.95 24.86 1.05
C ILE A 286 -23.19 26.36 0.77
N THR A 287 -23.86 26.65 -0.34
CA THR A 287 -24.13 28.00 -0.86
C THR A 287 -24.90 28.86 0.16
N GLY A 288 -24.50 30.13 0.30
CA GLY A 288 -25.15 31.07 1.22
C GLY A 288 -24.75 30.91 2.70
N LYS A 289 -23.72 30.12 3.02
CA LYS A 289 -23.08 30.04 4.34
C LYS A 289 -21.63 30.56 4.26
N GLY A 290 -21.14 31.13 5.36
CA GLY A 290 -19.74 31.58 5.49
C GLY A 290 -18.86 30.55 6.18
N ALA A 291 -17.54 30.67 5.98
CA ALA A 291 -16.51 29.88 6.65
C ALA A 291 -15.38 30.79 7.15
N HIS A 292 -15.27 30.96 8.47
CA HIS A 292 -14.04 31.45 9.10
C HIS A 292 -12.98 30.34 9.14
N ILE A 293 -13.43 29.09 9.29
CA ILE A 293 -12.62 27.88 9.23
C ILE A 293 -13.31 26.91 8.25
N LEU A 294 -12.63 26.59 7.15
CA LEU A 294 -13.03 25.52 6.22
C LEU A 294 -12.16 24.29 6.48
N ILE A 295 -12.77 23.21 6.96
CA ILE A 295 -12.12 21.92 7.21
C ILE A 295 -12.49 20.95 6.08
N ILE A 296 -11.51 20.26 5.50
CA ILE A 296 -11.71 19.20 4.50
C ILE A 296 -10.99 17.95 5.00
N ASP A 297 -11.72 16.93 5.46
CA ASP A 297 -11.18 15.71 6.07
C ASP A 297 -11.49 14.46 5.24
N ASP A 298 -10.44 13.83 4.70
CA ASP A 298 -10.47 12.74 3.71
C ASP A 298 -11.49 13.02 2.58
N PRO A 299 -11.15 13.84 1.57
CA PRO A 299 -12.07 14.18 0.47
C PRO A 299 -12.33 13.02 -0.50
N ILE A 300 -11.55 11.93 -0.42
CA ILE A 300 -11.65 10.72 -1.25
C ILE A 300 -11.90 9.51 -0.32
N LYS A 301 -12.91 8.70 -0.63
CA LYS A 301 -13.37 7.57 0.20
C LYS A 301 -12.50 6.32 0.09
N ASN A 302 -12.09 5.96 -1.13
CA ASN A 302 -11.47 4.68 -1.45
C ASN A 302 -10.58 4.76 -2.71
N SER A 303 -9.95 3.64 -3.06
CA SER A 303 -9.09 3.55 -4.25
C SER A 303 -9.85 3.76 -5.56
N GLU A 304 -11.11 3.32 -5.67
CA GLU A 304 -11.90 3.44 -6.90
C GLU A 304 -12.19 4.92 -7.24
N GLU A 305 -12.46 5.74 -6.22
CA GLU A 305 -12.60 7.19 -6.35
C GLU A 305 -11.25 7.89 -6.58
N ALA A 306 -10.14 7.36 -6.04
CA ALA A 306 -8.80 7.91 -6.23
C ALA A 306 -8.23 7.71 -7.65
N GLU A 307 -8.46 6.53 -8.24
CA GLU A 307 -8.02 6.20 -9.60
C GLU A 307 -8.94 6.81 -10.67
N SER A 308 -10.13 7.31 -10.29
CA SER A 308 -11.08 7.94 -11.22
C SER A 308 -10.78 9.43 -11.41
N GLU A 309 -10.10 9.76 -12.52
CA GLU A 309 -9.85 11.15 -12.95
C GLU A 309 -11.11 12.02 -12.91
N THR A 310 -12.24 11.54 -13.44
CA THR A 310 -13.52 12.28 -13.43
C THR A 310 -13.97 12.65 -12.00
N ILE A 311 -13.69 11.80 -11.02
CA ILE A 311 -13.98 12.09 -9.61
C ILE A 311 -12.95 13.08 -9.06
N ARG A 312 -11.65 12.91 -9.33
CA ARG A 312 -10.62 13.89 -8.94
C ARG A 312 -10.94 15.30 -9.46
N GLU A 313 -11.27 15.44 -10.74
CA GLU A 313 -11.72 16.70 -11.35
C GLU A 313 -12.97 17.27 -10.69
N SER A 314 -13.97 16.43 -10.38
CA SER A 314 -15.17 16.90 -9.65
C SER A 314 -14.85 17.47 -8.27
N ILE A 315 -13.83 16.93 -7.58
CA ILE A 315 -13.36 17.41 -6.27
C ILE A 315 -12.61 18.74 -6.43
N LYS A 316 -11.73 18.88 -7.43
CA LYS A 316 -11.02 20.14 -7.74
C LYS A 316 -12.00 21.25 -8.12
N ALA A 317 -12.94 20.96 -9.01
CA ALA A 317 -13.98 21.89 -9.44
C ALA A 317 -14.92 22.29 -8.30
N TRP A 318 -15.30 21.36 -7.41
CA TRP A 318 -16.05 21.67 -6.19
C TRP A 318 -15.23 22.55 -5.22
N TYR A 319 -13.93 22.28 -5.04
CA TYR A 319 -13.06 23.10 -4.21
C TYR A 319 -13.03 24.54 -4.70
N GLN A 320 -12.71 24.76 -5.98
CA GLN A 320 -12.62 26.09 -6.59
C GLN A 320 -13.96 26.83 -6.60
N SER A 321 -15.02 26.21 -7.14
CA SER A 321 -16.32 26.88 -7.35
C SER A 321 -17.11 27.08 -6.07
N THR A 322 -17.08 26.11 -5.16
CA THR A 322 -18.09 25.97 -4.10
C THR A 322 -17.48 26.11 -2.71
N ALA A 323 -16.39 25.41 -2.41
CA ALA A 323 -15.78 25.41 -1.07
C ALA A 323 -15.00 26.68 -0.79
N TYR A 324 -14.06 27.04 -1.68
CA TYR A 324 -13.22 28.21 -1.55
C TYR A 324 -14.03 29.51 -1.48
N THR A 325 -15.11 29.60 -2.26
CA THR A 325 -16.02 30.76 -2.32
C THR A 325 -16.90 30.93 -1.07
N ARG A 326 -16.76 30.10 -0.03
CA ARG A 326 -17.40 30.32 1.29
C ARG A 326 -16.53 31.10 2.27
N LEU A 327 -15.23 31.27 2.00
CA LEU A 327 -14.29 31.84 2.97
C LEU A 327 -14.65 33.28 3.34
N ALA A 328 -14.77 33.54 4.65
CA ALA A 328 -14.90 34.87 5.20
C ALA A 328 -13.56 35.65 5.07
N PRO A 329 -13.56 37.00 5.12
CA PRO A 329 -12.32 37.79 5.05
C PRO A 329 -11.34 37.45 6.17
N GLY A 330 -10.20 36.84 5.82
CA GLY A 330 -9.20 36.31 6.75
C GLY A 330 -9.34 34.82 7.10
N GLY A 331 -10.33 34.13 6.52
CA GLY A 331 -10.68 32.74 6.79
C GLY A 331 -9.63 31.73 6.33
N GLY A 332 -9.50 30.66 7.10
CA GLY A 332 -8.48 29.62 6.89
C GLY A 332 -9.00 28.36 6.22
N VAL A 333 -8.13 27.69 5.45
CA VAL A 333 -8.38 26.36 4.88
C VAL A 333 -7.49 25.32 5.56
N LEU A 334 -8.12 24.33 6.16
CA LEU A 334 -7.48 23.20 6.83
C LEU A 334 -7.85 21.91 6.08
N ILE A 335 -6.88 21.33 5.38
CA ILE A 335 -7.04 20.02 4.71
C ILE A 335 -6.37 18.96 5.58
N ILE A 336 -7.10 17.90 5.92
CA ILE A 336 -6.56 16.71 6.57
C ILE A 336 -6.86 15.53 5.66
N GLN A 337 -5.84 14.81 5.20
CA GLN A 337 -6.11 13.61 4.41
C GLN A 337 -5.09 12.51 4.61
N THR A 338 -5.55 11.30 4.35
CA THR A 338 -4.70 10.19 3.94
C THR A 338 -4.36 10.41 2.46
N ARG A 339 -3.09 10.37 2.03
CA ARG A 339 -2.76 10.42 0.60
C ARG A 339 -3.26 9.17 -0.12
N TRP A 340 -3.81 9.35 -1.31
CA TRP A 340 -4.31 8.27 -2.17
C TRP A 340 -3.63 8.26 -3.54
N HIS A 341 -3.45 9.43 -4.16
CA HIS A 341 -2.97 9.58 -5.54
C HIS A 341 -2.05 10.81 -5.66
N THR A 342 -1.17 10.86 -6.65
CA THR A 342 -0.35 12.07 -6.92
C THR A 342 -1.25 13.28 -7.13
N ASP A 343 -2.22 13.13 -8.02
CA ASP A 343 -3.23 14.11 -8.42
C ASP A 343 -4.47 14.18 -7.47
N ASP A 344 -4.37 13.71 -6.22
CA ASP A 344 -5.42 13.96 -5.23
C ASP A 344 -5.48 15.45 -4.81
N LEU A 345 -6.54 15.89 -4.11
CA LEU A 345 -6.80 17.32 -3.83
C LEU A 345 -5.59 18.06 -3.22
N SER A 346 -4.85 17.44 -2.29
CA SER A 346 -3.63 18.04 -1.74
C SER A 346 -2.50 18.09 -2.75
N GLY A 347 -2.35 17.07 -3.60
CA GLY A 347 -1.31 17.02 -4.62
C GLY A 347 -1.51 18.02 -5.75
N TRP A 348 -2.73 18.16 -6.26
CA TRP A 348 -3.05 19.22 -7.24
C TRP A 348 -2.78 20.62 -6.65
N LEU A 349 -3.26 20.91 -5.43
CA LEU A 349 -2.99 22.21 -4.77
C LEU A 349 -1.49 22.45 -4.50
N GLU A 350 -0.70 21.39 -4.30
CA GLU A 350 0.75 21.47 -4.17
C GLU A 350 1.43 21.72 -5.54
N ASP A 351 0.92 21.15 -6.63
CA ASP A 351 1.37 21.40 -7.99
C ASP A 351 1.05 22.82 -8.46
N GLU A 352 -0.15 23.36 -8.12
CA GLU A 352 -0.51 24.78 -8.30
C GLU A 352 0.48 25.69 -7.57
N MET A 353 0.68 25.44 -6.26
CA MET A 353 1.60 26.21 -5.43
C MET A 353 3.04 26.18 -5.98
N ARG A 354 3.52 25.02 -6.48
CA ARG A 354 4.84 24.89 -7.11
C ARG A 354 4.94 25.62 -8.47
N GLN A 355 3.83 25.91 -9.12
CA GLN A 355 3.76 26.77 -10.32
C GLN A 355 3.57 28.25 -10.00
N GLY A 356 3.44 28.64 -8.72
CA GLY A 356 3.10 30.01 -8.32
C GLY A 356 1.63 30.37 -8.56
N GLN A 357 0.76 29.37 -8.71
CA GLN A 357 -0.69 29.51 -8.88
C GLN A 357 -1.41 29.17 -7.57
N GLY A 358 -2.56 29.81 -7.33
CA GLY A 358 -3.36 29.58 -6.13
C GLY A 358 -2.73 30.07 -4.81
N ASP A 359 -3.05 29.37 -3.72
CA ASP A 359 -2.62 29.70 -2.35
C ASP A 359 -1.36 28.94 -1.93
N THR A 360 -0.53 29.54 -1.08
CA THR A 360 0.61 28.86 -0.42
C THR A 360 0.15 28.14 0.84
N PHE A 361 0.41 26.83 0.97
CA PHE A 361 0.03 26.01 2.12
C PHE A 361 1.24 25.62 3.00
N GLU A 362 1.07 25.63 4.32
CA GLU A 362 1.92 24.86 5.25
C GLU A 362 1.59 23.37 5.05
N ILE A 363 2.42 22.63 4.31
CA ILE A 363 2.22 21.19 4.03
C ILE A 363 3.05 20.36 5.00
N VAL A 364 2.38 19.48 5.75
CA VAL A 364 3.01 18.62 6.76
C VAL A 364 2.69 17.16 6.49
N ARG A 365 3.73 16.34 6.33
CA ARG A 365 3.62 14.90 6.01
C ARG A 365 4.15 14.06 7.16
N TYR A 366 3.36 13.10 7.62
CA TYR A 366 3.73 12.19 8.70
C TYR A 366 3.83 10.75 8.18
N PRO A 367 4.99 10.28 7.70
CA PRO A 367 5.14 8.90 7.25
C PRO A 367 5.04 7.91 8.42
N MET A 368 4.32 6.79 8.26
CA MET A 368 4.12 5.78 9.31
C MET A 368 5.45 5.26 9.89
N ILE A 369 6.46 5.10 9.04
CA ILE A 369 7.86 4.82 9.43
C ILE A 369 8.73 5.97 8.92
N ALA A 370 9.56 6.56 9.80
CA ALA A 370 10.41 7.70 9.46
C ALA A 370 11.39 7.37 8.32
N ILE A 371 11.44 8.24 7.31
CA ILE A 371 12.29 8.06 6.11
C ILE A 371 13.70 8.62 6.35
N GLU A 372 13.82 9.59 7.23
CA GLU A 372 15.04 10.25 7.69
C GLU A 372 14.93 10.54 9.20
N ASP A 373 15.91 11.24 9.80
CA ASP A 373 15.81 11.64 11.20
C ASP A 373 14.94 12.91 11.31
N GLU A 374 13.86 12.82 12.08
CA GLU A 374 12.88 13.88 12.31
C GLU A 374 13.07 14.50 13.72
N THR A 375 12.49 15.68 13.97
CA THR A 375 12.62 16.42 15.24
C THR A 375 12.32 15.59 16.50
N TYR A 376 11.42 14.59 16.39
CA TYR A 376 10.90 13.82 17.52
C TYR A 376 11.16 12.30 17.43
N ARG A 377 11.75 11.79 16.35
CA ARG A 377 12.03 10.36 16.13
C ARG A 377 13.11 10.13 15.07
N ARG A 378 13.79 8.99 15.11
CA ARG A 378 14.86 8.62 14.17
C ARG A 378 14.35 7.84 12.96
N LYS A 379 15.15 7.82 11.90
CA LYS A 379 14.94 7.02 10.69
C LYS A 379 14.61 5.56 11.04
N GLY A 380 13.49 5.07 10.53
CA GLY A 380 12.99 3.72 10.81
C GLY A 380 12.07 3.58 12.03
N GLU A 381 11.86 4.64 12.83
CA GLU A 381 10.95 4.60 13.98
C GLU A 381 9.49 4.87 13.57
N ALA A 382 8.55 4.23 14.29
CA ALA A 382 7.11 4.34 14.04
C ALA A 382 6.56 5.72 14.45
N LEU A 383 5.52 6.17 13.76
CA LEU A 383 4.94 7.52 13.95
C LEU A 383 4.25 7.72 15.31
N HIS A 384 3.63 6.67 15.85
CA HIS A 384 2.98 6.67 17.17
C HIS A 384 3.21 5.29 17.82
N PRO A 385 4.40 5.02 18.36
CA PRO A 385 4.78 3.69 18.85
C PRO A 385 3.86 3.13 19.93
N GLU A 386 3.26 4.00 20.75
CA GLU A 386 2.37 3.63 21.85
C GLU A 386 0.99 3.13 21.35
N ARG A 387 0.56 3.58 20.16
CA ARG A 387 -0.68 3.15 19.49
C ARG A 387 -0.46 2.10 18.41
N ARG A 388 0.70 2.12 17.75
CA ARG A 388 1.14 1.16 16.73
C ARG A 388 2.66 1.07 16.73
N ASP A 389 3.19 -0.06 17.19
CA ASP A 389 4.62 -0.29 17.16
C ASP A 389 5.14 -0.55 15.71
N LEU A 390 6.47 -0.65 15.59
CA LEU A 390 7.14 -0.92 14.32
C LEU A 390 6.80 -2.32 13.74
N GLN A 391 6.49 -3.31 14.59
CA GLN A 391 6.17 -4.67 14.17
C GLN A 391 4.73 -4.77 13.63
N GLU A 392 3.75 -4.10 14.23
CA GLU A 392 2.42 -3.94 13.65
C GLU A 392 2.50 -3.18 12.32
N SER A 393 3.25 -2.07 12.30
CA SER A 393 3.48 -1.27 11.09
C SER A 393 4.05 -2.12 9.94
N LEU A 394 5.04 -2.98 10.22
CA LEU A 394 5.61 -3.90 9.23
C LEU A 394 4.66 -5.03 8.80
N ARG A 395 3.77 -5.52 9.69
CA ARG A 395 2.70 -6.47 9.30
C ARG A 395 1.68 -5.81 8.38
N ILE A 396 1.29 -4.56 8.67
CA ILE A 396 0.39 -3.78 7.82
C ILE A 396 1.02 -3.60 6.43
N LYS A 397 2.31 -3.22 6.36
CA LYS A 397 3.07 -3.12 5.10
C LYS A 397 3.04 -4.40 4.26
N GLN A 398 3.14 -5.55 4.90
CA GLN A 398 3.03 -6.86 4.21
C GLN A 398 1.59 -7.16 3.76
N ALA A 399 0.58 -6.78 4.54
CA ALA A 399 -0.83 -7.07 4.25
C ALA A 399 -1.45 -6.17 3.17
N VAL A 400 -1.08 -4.87 3.12
CA VAL A 400 -1.66 -3.92 2.15
C VAL A 400 -0.89 -3.83 0.83
N GLY A 401 0.36 -4.33 0.80
CA GLY A 401 1.22 -4.27 -0.38
C GLY A 401 1.86 -2.89 -0.62
N PRO A 402 2.83 -2.79 -1.55
CA PRO A 402 3.72 -1.64 -1.67
C PRO A 402 3.03 -0.34 -2.12
N ARG A 403 2.11 -0.38 -3.10
CA ARG A 403 1.38 0.83 -3.60
C ARG A 403 0.57 1.47 -2.48
N VAL A 404 -0.28 0.68 -1.82
CA VAL A 404 -1.13 1.14 -0.72
C VAL A 404 -0.29 1.59 0.49
N TRP A 405 0.85 0.94 0.74
CA TRP A 405 1.78 1.38 1.78
C TRP A 405 2.44 2.74 1.47
N ALA A 406 2.90 2.97 0.23
CA ALA A 406 3.53 4.22 -0.15
C ALA A 406 2.55 5.40 0.00
N ALA A 407 1.38 5.32 -0.64
CA ALA A 407 0.33 6.33 -0.55
C ALA A 407 -0.21 6.49 0.88
N LEU A 408 -0.96 5.51 1.39
CA LEU A 408 -1.78 5.69 2.59
C LEU A 408 -0.97 5.69 3.89
N TYR A 409 0.24 5.12 3.90
CA TYR A 409 1.05 4.97 5.12
C TYR A 409 2.32 5.83 5.10
N GLN A 410 3.03 5.99 3.98
CA GLN A 410 4.17 6.91 3.92
C GLN A 410 3.79 8.34 3.51
N GLN A 411 2.53 8.60 3.13
CA GLN A 411 2.06 9.88 2.56
C GLN A 411 2.81 10.25 1.26
N ASP A 412 3.27 9.22 0.56
CA ASP A 412 4.09 9.29 -0.64
C ASP A 412 3.37 8.49 -1.74
N PRO A 413 2.25 9.02 -2.28
CA PRO A 413 1.59 8.40 -3.40
C PRO A 413 2.49 8.56 -4.61
N GLN A 414 3.14 7.45 -4.99
CA GLN A 414 3.73 7.35 -6.30
C GLN A 414 2.62 7.51 -7.35
N ALA A 415 2.93 8.11 -8.50
CA ALA A 415 2.16 7.85 -9.71
C ALA A 415 2.24 6.34 -10.04
N ASP A 416 1.63 5.87 -11.13
CA ASP A 416 2.02 4.58 -11.70
C ASP A 416 3.42 4.68 -12.38
N GLY A 417 4.42 4.92 -11.52
CA GLY A 417 5.77 5.40 -11.81
C GLY A 417 6.77 4.33 -12.23
N GLY A 418 6.28 3.17 -12.66
CA GLY A 418 6.96 2.43 -13.72
C GLY A 418 6.11 2.60 -14.96
N GLN A 419 6.61 3.35 -15.97
CA GLN A 419 5.89 3.64 -17.22
C GLN A 419 5.14 2.38 -17.68
N TYR A 420 3.82 2.48 -17.87
CA TYR A 420 2.98 1.29 -18.00
C TYR A 420 3.48 0.39 -19.15
N PHE A 421 3.88 1.03 -20.25
CA PHE A 421 4.88 0.51 -21.18
C PHE A 421 6.15 1.36 -21.05
N SER A 422 7.32 0.75 -20.84
CA SER A 422 8.60 1.44 -20.75
C SER A 422 9.44 1.25 -22.01
N ARG A 423 10.35 2.19 -22.32
CA ARG A 423 11.03 2.23 -23.62
C ARG A 423 11.87 0.97 -23.92
N ASP A 424 12.33 0.26 -22.90
CA ASP A 424 13.03 -1.02 -23.04
C ASP A 424 12.12 -2.20 -23.42
N MET A 425 10.80 -2.12 -23.20
CA MET A 425 9.85 -3.18 -23.58
C MET A 425 9.67 -3.27 -25.11
N PHE A 426 9.90 -2.18 -25.84
CA PHE A 426 9.79 -2.14 -27.29
C PHE A 426 10.96 -2.89 -27.92
N LYS A 427 10.67 -4.04 -28.54
CA LYS A 427 11.63 -4.76 -29.40
C LYS A 427 11.31 -4.42 -30.85
N PHE A 428 12.34 -4.31 -31.68
CA PHE A 428 12.17 -3.88 -33.07
C PHE A 428 12.63 -4.96 -34.05
N TYR A 429 12.04 -4.97 -35.24
CA TYR A 429 12.47 -5.78 -36.37
C TYR A 429 12.61 -4.92 -37.63
N THR A 430 13.60 -5.24 -38.48
CA THR A 430 13.71 -4.64 -39.80
C THR A 430 12.70 -5.33 -40.74
N PRO A 431 11.79 -4.61 -41.41
CA PRO A 431 10.83 -5.21 -42.34
C PRO A 431 11.50 -5.95 -43.51
N PRO A 432 10.84 -6.95 -44.13
CA PRO A 432 9.51 -7.47 -43.82
C PRO A 432 9.48 -8.38 -42.58
N ALA A 433 8.28 -8.63 -42.05
CA ALA A 433 8.07 -9.62 -40.98
C ALA A 433 8.32 -11.06 -41.49
N PRO A 434 8.57 -12.05 -40.62
CA PRO A 434 8.90 -13.41 -41.05
C PRO A 434 7.80 -14.09 -41.87
N PRO A 435 8.16 -15.01 -42.79
CA PRO A 435 7.17 -15.79 -43.51
C PRO A 435 6.43 -16.78 -42.59
N ARG A 436 5.12 -16.96 -42.83
CA ARG A 436 4.18 -17.84 -42.09
C ARG A 436 3.81 -17.31 -40.68
N LEU A 437 3.10 -16.20 -40.65
CA LEU A 437 2.41 -15.69 -39.45
C LEU A 437 0.92 -16.04 -39.52
N ALA A 438 0.31 -16.34 -38.37
CA ALA A 438 -1.14 -16.28 -38.22
C ALA A 438 -1.53 -14.81 -37.98
N VAL A 439 -2.18 -14.18 -38.95
CA VAL A 439 -2.51 -12.74 -38.91
C VAL A 439 -3.84 -12.52 -38.19
N TYR A 440 -3.92 -11.50 -37.36
CA TYR A 440 -5.11 -11.09 -36.61
C TYR A 440 -5.23 -9.57 -36.62
N ALA A 441 -6.45 -9.06 -36.57
CA ALA A 441 -6.72 -7.64 -36.40
C ALA A 441 -7.73 -7.40 -35.27
N ALA A 442 -7.70 -6.22 -34.66
CA ALA A 442 -8.83 -5.71 -33.88
C ALA A 442 -8.99 -4.21 -34.12
N PHE A 443 -10.22 -3.71 -34.04
CA PHE A 443 -10.52 -2.29 -34.15
C PHE A 443 -11.20 -1.77 -32.89
N ASP A 444 -10.72 -0.63 -32.40
CA ASP A 444 -11.47 0.24 -31.50
C ASP A 444 -12.23 1.30 -32.33
N LEU A 445 -13.49 1.57 -31.99
CA LEU A 445 -14.49 2.17 -32.90
C LEU A 445 -15.26 3.33 -32.27
N ALA A 446 -14.95 4.56 -32.67
CA ALA A 446 -15.65 5.78 -32.25
C ALA A 446 -17.02 5.93 -32.95
N ILE A 447 -18.06 5.29 -32.41
CA ILE A 447 -19.40 5.19 -33.04
C ILE A 447 -20.54 5.75 -32.14
N GLY A 448 -20.26 6.14 -30.90
CA GLY A 448 -21.26 6.71 -29.99
C GLY A 448 -21.68 8.15 -30.33
N LYS A 449 -22.67 8.65 -29.56
CA LYS A 449 -23.30 9.97 -29.82
C LYS A 449 -22.43 11.17 -29.45
N ASN A 450 -21.46 10.98 -28.55
CA ASN A 450 -20.56 12.04 -28.09
C ASN A 450 -19.23 12.02 -28.86
N ASP A 451 -18.94 10.87 -29.47
CA ASP A 451 -17.62 10.37 -29.88
C ASP A 451 -17.16 10.95 -31.23
N ARG A 452 -17.85 11.97 -31.73
CA ARG A 452 -17.67 12.58 -33.07
C ARG A 452 -16.29 13.20 -33.33
N ASN A 453 -15.43 13.23 -32.31
CA ASN A 453 -14.08 13.79 -32.37
C ASN A 453 -13.00 12.78 -31.96
N ASP A 454 -13.37 11.53 -31.69
CA ASP A 454 -12.45 10.50 -31.21
C ASP A 454 -11.92 9.68 -32.39
N PHE A 455 -10.83 8.92 -32.19
CA PHE A 455 -10.22 8.17 -33.29
C PHE A 455 -10.75 6.74 -33.35
N THR A 456 -11.00 6.27 -34.57
CA THR A 456 -11.06 4.84 -34.86
C THR A 456 -9.64 4.34 -35.11
N VAL A 457 -9.27 3.21 -34.48
CA VAL A 457 -7.96 2.58 -34.66
C VAL A 457 -8.11 1.08 -34.92
N GLY A 458 -7.63 0.62 -36.07
CA GLY A 458 -7.37 -0.77 -36.36
C GLY A 458 -5.92 -1.13 -36.09
N ALA A 459 -5.66 -2.16 -35.28
CA ALA A 459 -4.34 -2.72 -35.08
C ALA A 459 -4.22 -4.10 -35.73
N VAL A 460 -3.11 -4.36 -36.44
CA VAL A 460 -2.85 -5.61 -37.16
C VAL A 460 -1.57 -6.26 -36.65
N ILE A 461 -1.64 -7.54 -36.32
CA ILE A 461 -0.51 -8.35 -35.83
C ILE A 461 -0.40 -9.68 -36.57
N GLY A 462 0.81 -10.22 -36.66
CA GLY A 462 1.07 -11.61 -37.01
C GLY A 462 1.70 -12.36 -35.84
N VAL A 463 1.21 -13.56 -35.54
CA VAL A 463 1.77 -14.44 -34.51
C VAL A 463 2.54 -15.58 -35.18
N ASP A 464 3.78 -15.83 -34.73
CA ASP A 464 4.60 -16.93 -35.25
C ASP A 464 4.51 -18.22 -34.41
N ALA A 465 5.12 -19.30 -34.91
CA ALA A 465 5.07 -20.63 -34.28
C ALA A 465 5.78 -20.73 -32.90
N ASN A 466 6.47 -19.68 -32.46
CA ASN A 466 7.06 -19.57 -31.12
C ASN A 466 6.18 -18.76 -30.16
N ASP A 467 5.00 -18.29 -30.59
CA ASP A 467 4.14 -17.37 -29.85
C ASP A 467 4.83 -16.00 -29.62
N ASP A 468 5.60 -15.54 -30.61
CA ASP A 468 6.05 -14.14 -30.74
C ASP A 468 5.03 -13.36 -31.59
N ILE A 469 4.75 -12.12 -31.18
CA ILE A 469 3.80 -11.19 -31.81
C ILE A 469 4.60 -10.15 -32.61
N TRP A 470 4.27 -10.00 -33.87
CA TRP A 470 4.85 -9.03 -34.80
C TRP A 470 3.76 -8.02 -35.15
N VAL A 471 3.92 -6.75 -34.74
CA VAL A 471 2.99 -5.68 -35.12
C VAL A 471 3.23 -5.36 -36.59
N LEU A 472 2.21 -5.52 -37.42
CA LEU A 472 2.32 -5.40 -38.87
C LEU A 472 1.86 -4.03 -39.35
N ASP A 473 0.79 -3.50 -38.75
CA ASP A 473 0.16 -2.25 -39.19
C ASP A 473 -0.67 -1.60 -38.07
N ILE A 474 -0.83 -0.27 -38.14
CA ILE A 474 -1.72 0.53 -37.30
C ILE A 474 -2.45 1.54 -38.20
N VAL A 475 -3.77 1.37 -38.34
CA VAL A 475 -4.65 2.15 -39.20
C VAL A 475 -5.48 3.08 -38.32
N ARG A 476 -5.15 4.38 -38.28
CA ARG A 476 -5.81 5.39 -37.42
C ARG A 476 -6.46 6.51 -38.24
N GLY A 477 -7.67 6.90 -37.87
CA GLY A 477 -8.34 8.05 -38.47
C GLY A 477 -9.62 8.47 -37.76
N ARG A 478 -10.22 9.56 -38.25
CA ARG A 478 -11.56 10.02 -37.83
C ARG A 478 -12.47 9.84 -39.02
N TRP A 479 -13.41 8.90 -38.90
CA TRP A 479 -14.16 8.35 -40.01
C TRP A 479 -15.62 8.17 -39.65
N ASP A 480 -16.50 8.25 -40.65
CA ASP A 480 -17.90 7.89 -40.50
C ASP A 480 -18.09 6.38 -40.64
N SER A 481 -19.27 5.87 -40.31
CA SER A 481 -19.60 4.44 -40.36
C SER A 481 -19.37 3.79 -41.74
N HIS A 482 -19.49 4.54 -42.85
CA HIS A 482 -19.18 4.00 -44.18
C HIS A 482 -17.68 3.86 -44.37
N ARG A 483 -16.88 4.88 -44.03
CA ARG A 483 -15.42 4.80 -44.21
C ARG A 483 -14.78 3.79 -43.25
N ILE A 484 -15.26 3.66 -42.02
CA ILE A 484 -14.83 2.61 -41.07
C ILE A 484 -14.95 1.21 -41.70
N VAL A 485 -16.05 0.90 -42.37
CA VAL A 485 -16.24 -0.40 -43.04
C VAL A 485 -15.25 -0.60 -44.19
N GLU A 486 -14.94 0.43 -44.98
CA GLU A 486 -13.93 0.32 -46.04
C GLU A 486 -12.51 0.10 -45.50
N GLU A 487 -12.14 0.67 -44.35
CA GLU A 487 -10.83 0.42 -43.72
C GLU A 487 -10.72 -1.00 -43.12
N ILE A 488 -11.80 -1.51 -42.51
CA ILE A 488 -11.88 -2.92 -42.07
C ILE A 488 -11.70 -3.87 -43.26
N LEU A 489 -12.38 -3.60 -44.37
CA LEU A 489 -12.22 -4.38 -45.60
C LEU A 489 -10.85 -4.19 -46.24
N GLN A 490 -10.24 -3.01 -46.16
CA GLN A 490 -8.89 -2.79 -46.65
C GLN A 490 -7.85 -3.60 -45.87
N VAL A 491 -7.97 -3.69 -44.54
CA VAL A 491 -7.17 -4.60 -43.72
C VAL A 491 -7.41 -6.06 -44.14
N GLN A 492 -8.66 -6.45 -44.44
CA GLN A 492 -8.94 -7.80 -44.97
C GLN A 492 -8.26 -8.06 -46.33
N ARG A 493 -8.37 -7.13 -47.29
CA ARG A 493 -7.78 -7.23 -48.63
C ARG A 493 -6.25 -7.37 -48.59
N VAL A 494 -5.58 -6.55 -47.76
CA VAL A 494 -4.11 -6.47 -47.66
C VAL A 494 -3.53 -7.58 -46.78
N TRP A 495 -4.03 -7.73 -45.55
CA TRP A 495 -3.39 -8.53 -44.51
C TRP A 495 -4.01 -9.92 -44.32
N LYS A 496 -5.24 -10.14 -44.83
CA LYS A 496 -6.00 -11.40 -44.74
C LYS A 496 -5.95 -12.05 -43.33
N PRO A 497 -6.36 -11.33 -42.27
CA PRO A 497 -6.41 -11.88 -40.91
C PRO A 497 -7.34 -13.09 -40.81
N VAL A 498 -6.95 -14.04 -39.98
CA VAL A 498 -7.72 -15.25 -39.61
C VAL A 498 -8.94 -14.89 -38.77
N MET A 499 -8.90 -13.74 -38.08
CA MET A 499 -10.00 -13.20 -37.29
C MET A 499 -9.83 -11.68 -37.09
N ILE A 500 -10.94 -10.94 -37.18
CA ILE A 500 -11.05 -9.51 -36.84
C ILE A 500 -11.90 -9.36 -35.58
N GLY A 501 -11.34 -8.83 -34.51
CA GLY A 501 -12.08 -8.51 -33.27
C GLY A 501 -12.68 -7.10 -33.30
N LEU A 502 -13.97 -6.96 -33.00
CA LEU A 502 -14.65 -5.65 -32.85
C LEU A 502 -15.44 -5.65 -31.53
N GLU A 503 -15.64 -4.49 -30.90
CA GLU A 503 -16.38 -4.44 -29.62
C GLU A 503 -17.88 -4.78 -29.80
N LYS A 504 -18.35 -5.69 -28.95
CA LYS A 504 -19.70 -6.22 -28.90
C LYS A 504 -20.70 -5.14 -28.46
N GLY A 505 -21.34 -4.57 -29.48
CA GLY A 505 -22.27 -3.46 -29.39
C GLY A 505 -22.28 -2.70 -30.71
N HIS A 506 -21.09 -2.38 -31.21
CA HIS A 506 -20.88 -1.61 -32.44
C HIS A 506 -21.28 -2.39 -33.71
N ILE A 507 -20.99 -3.69 -33.78
CA ILE A 507 -21.51 -4.59 -34.82
C ILE A 507 -23.05 -4.53 -34.87
N SER A 508 -23.69 -4.73 -33.71
CA SER A 508 -25.15 -4.90 -33.58
C SER A 508 -25.98 -3.62 -33.74
N MET A 509 -25.37 -2.43 -33.65
CA MET A 509 -26.11 -1.15 -33.58
C MET A 509 -25.86 -0.19 -34.75
N ALA A 510 -24.80 -0.36 -35.54
CA ALA A 510 -24.45 0.61 -36.59
C ALA A 510 -23.88 0.00 -37.88
N ILE A 511 -22.87 -0.87 -37.80
CA ILE A 511 -22.07 -1.24 -38.99
C ILE A 511 -22.33 -2.65 -39.56
N GLY A 512 -22.80 -3.61 -38.74
CA GLY A 512 -22.90 -5.03 -39.13
C GLY A 512 -23.59 -5.27 -40.47
N PRO A 513 -24.87 -4.89 -40.64
CA PRO A 513 -25.61 -5.15 -41.88
C PRO A 513 -25.03 -4.49 -43.14
N TYR A 514 -24.25 -3.42 -42.99
CA TYR A 514 -23.55 -2.78 -44.12
C TYR A 514 -22.22 -3.50 -44.42
N LEU A 515 -21.47 -3.88 -43.39
CA LEU A 515 -20.25 -4.67 -43.49
C LEU A 515 -20.52 -6.03 -44.15
N ASP A 516 -21.55 -6.77 -43.69
CA ASP A 516 -21.99 -8.04 -44.27
C ASP A 516 -22.34 -7.91 -45.76
N LYS A 517 -23.04 -6.83 -46.13
CA LYS A 517 -23.38 -6.52 -47.53
C LYS A 517 -22.13 -6.29 -48.37
N ARG A 518 -21.18 -5.46 -47.90
CA ARG A 518 -19.94 -5.15 -48.63
C ARG A 518 -19.03 -6.37 -48.76
N ILE A 519 -18.98 -7.24 -47.74
CA ILE A 519 -18.31 -8.55 -47.78
C ILE A 519 -18.89 -9.42 -48.92
N ALA A 520 -20.22 -9.49 -49.06
CA ALA A 520 -20.87 -10.28 -50.10
C ALA A 520 -20.66 -9.69 -51.52
N GLU A 521 -20.70 -8.37 -51.67
CA GLU A 521 -20.42 -7.67 -52.93
C GLU A 521 -19.00 -7.93 -53.44
N GLU A 522 -17.99 -7.83 -52.56
CA GLU A 522 -16.58 -8.08 -52.90
C GLU A 522 -16.18 -9.56 -52.83
N LYS A 523 -17.08 -10.43 -52.39
CA LYS A 523 -16.89 -11.88 -52.22
C LYS A 523 -15.79 -12.27 -51.24
N LEU A 524 -15.53 -11.42 -50.24
CA LEU A 524 -14.54 -11.62 -49.18
C LEU A 524 -15.05 -12.59 -48.09
N TYR A 525 -15.60 -13.72 -48.50
CA TYR A 525 -16.26 -14.68 -47.60
C TYR A 525 -15.31 -15.34 -46.58
N GLU A 526 -13.99 -15.15 -46.70
CA GLU A 526 -13.01 -15.49 -45.67
C GLU A 526 -13.00 -14.54 -44.45
N THR A 527 -13.77 -13.45 -44.46
CA THR A 527 -13.79 -12.43 -43.39
C THR A 527 -14.46 -12.96 -42.12
N ASN A 528 -13.66 -13.27 -41.11
CA ASN A 528 -14.11 -13.86 -39.85
C ASN A 528 -14.16 -12.81 -38.73
N ILE A 529 -15.35 -12.28 -38.42
CA ILE A 529 -15.55 -11.23 -37.42
C ILE A 529 -15.94 -11.85 -36.08
N LYS A 530 -15.35 -11.38 -34.98
CA LYS A 530 -15.66 -11.80 -33.61
C LYS A 530 -16.04 -10.63 -32.70
N ASP A 531 -17.20 -10.77 -32.07
CA ASP A 531 -17.61 -9.98 -30.89
C ASP A 531 -16.58 -10.12 -29.75
N LEU A 532 -15.92 -9.02 -29.38
CA LEU A 532 -15.16 -8.92 -28.12
C LEU A 532 -16.05 -8.29 -27.04
N PRO A 533 -16.13 -8.88 -25.82
CA PRO A 533 -17.06 -8.41 -24.79
C PRO A 533 -16.77 -6.96 -24.39
N PRO A 534 -17.80 -6.12 -24.15
CA PRO A 534 -17.59 -4.70 -24.00
C PRO A 534 -16.89 -4.35 -22.69
N GLY A 535 -16.18 -3.22 -22.68
CA GLY A 535 -15.16 -2.81 -21.70
C GLY A 535 -15.59 -2.57 -20.24
N ARG A 536 -16.31 -3.50 -19.60
CA ARG A 536 -16.69 -3.47 -18.16
C ARG A 536 -15.52 -3.66 -17.18
N ARG A 537 -14.29 -3.81 -17.67
CA ARG A 537 -13.05 -3.77 -16.87
C ARG A 537 -12.29 -2.48 -17.18
N ASP A 538 -11.62 -1.96 -16.16
CA ASP A 538 -10.72 -0.81 -16.24
C ASP A 538 -9.73 -0.91 -17.41
N LYS A 539 -9.44 0.22 -18.07
CA LYS A 539 -8.53 0.29 -19.24
C LYS A 539 -7.18 -0.37 -18.94
N LEU A 540 -6.63 -0.11 -17.75
CA LEU A 540 -5.43 -0.77 -17.21
C LEU A 540 -5.55 -2.30 -17.26
N SER A 541 -6.60 -2.91 -16.69
CA SER A 541 -6.84 -4.36 -16.77
C SER A 541 -6.88 -4.92 -18.20
N ARG A 542 -7.37 -4.15 -19.20
CA ARG A 542 -7.35 -4.58 -20.62
C ARG A 542 -5.92 -4.62 -21.14
N ALA A 543 -5.17 -3.55 -20.95
CA ALA A 543 -3.79 -3.41 -21.44
C ALA A 543 -2.79 -4.39 -20.78
N ARG A 544 -3.12 -5.03 -19.64
CA ARG A 544 -2.24 -6.02 -18.98
C ARG A 544 -1.85 -7.20 -19.87
N ALA A 545 -2.73 -7.62 -20.78
CA ALA A 545 -2.45 -8.75 -21.67
C ALA A 545 -1.27 -8.46 -22.61
N ILE A 546 -1.32 -7.32 -23.32
CA ILE A 546 -0.24 -6.91 -24.24
C ILE A 546 1.02 -6.44 -23.47
N GLN A 547 0.86 -5.75 -22.33
CA GLN A 547 1.97 -5.38 -21.44
C GLN A 547 2.77 -6.62 -20.98
N GLY A 548 2.08 -7.69 -20.57
CA GLY A 548 2.72 -8.94 -20.15
C GLY A 548 3.59 -9.56 -21.25
N ARG A 549 3.14 -9.50 -22.51
CA ARG A 549 3.92 -9.95 -23.68
C ARG A 549 5.09 -9.01 -23.99
N MET A 550 4.88 -7.69 -23.93
CA MET A 550 5.96 -6.69 -24.14
C MET A 550 7.08 -6.83 -23.12
N ARG A 551 6.76 -7.01 -21.83
CA ARG A 551 7.74 -7.27 -20.76
C ARG A 551 8.54 -8.58 -20.95
N GLN A 552 7.97 -9.56 -21.64
CA GLN A 552 8.67 -10.80 -22.02
C GLN A 552 9.51 -10.65 -23.30
N GLY A 553 9.53 -9.47 -23.93
CA GLY A 553 10.15 -9.25 -25.25
C GLY A 553 9.44 -9.95 -26.40
N LYS A 554 8.19 -10.40 -26.19
CA LYS A 554 7.41 -11.17 -27.16
C LYS A 554 6.76 -10.34 -28.26
N VAL A 555 6.64 -9.03 -28.08
CA VAL A 555 6.04 -8.12 -29.07
C VAL A 555 7.14 -7.35 -29.80
N LYS A 556 7.08 -7.32 -31.13
CA LYS A 556 8.08 -6.72 -32.01
C LYS A 556 7.43 -5.72 -32.96
N PHE A 557 8.02 -4.53 -33.08
CA PHE A 557 7.52 -3.42 -33.89
C PHE A 557 8.41 -3.20 -35.13
N PRO A 558 7.86 -2.77 -36.27
CA PRO A 558 8.61 -2.56 -37.50
C PRO A 558 9.44 -1.28 -37.40
N GLN A 559 10.73 -1.37 -37.68
CA GLN A 559 11.58 -0.18 -37.83
C GLN A 559 11.07 0.68 -38.99
N GLN A 560 11.11 2.01 -38.82
CA GLN A 560 10.82 3.01 -39.84
C GLN A 560 9.35 3.06 -40.34
N ALA A 561 8.39 2.48 -39.62
CA ALA A 561 6.96 2.70 -39.90
C ALA A 561 6.49 4.07 -39.40
N GLU A 562 5.77 4.83 -40.23
CA GLU A 562 5.34 6.21 -39.93
C GLU A 562 4.43 6.32 -38.70
N TRP A 563 3.61 5.30 -38.44
CA TRP A 563 2.74 5.23 -37.26
C TRP A 563 3.47 4.87 -35.96
N LEU A 564 4.75 4.46 -36.01
CA LEU A 564 5.46 3.93 -34.84
C LEU A 564 5.71 4.99 -33.76
N ASP A 565 6.25 6.15 -34.11
CA ASP A 565 6.57 7.18 -33.11
C ASP A 565 5.33 7.77 -32.43
N PRO A 566 4.20 8.02 -33.14
CA PRO A 566 2.90 8.32 -32.51
C PRO A 566 2.42 7.21 -31.56
N LEU A 567 2.47 5.94 -31.97
CA LEU A 567 2.09 4.80 -31.13
C LEU A 567 2.97 4.70 -29.87
N MET A 568 4.29 4.77 -30.04
CA MET A 568 5.24 4.73 -28.93
C MET A 568 5.02 5.87 -27.95
N SER A 569 4.75 7.08 -28.44
CA SER A 569 4.47 8.25 -27.59
C SER A 569 3.20 8.06 -26.77
N GLU A 570 2.14 7.54 -27.38
CA GLU A 570 0.86 7.25 -26.71
C GLU A 570 1.02 6.14 -25.64
N MET A 571 1.70 5.04 -25.99
CA MET A 571 1.99 3.95 -25.06
C MET A 571 2.94 4.34 -23.91
N LEU A 572 3.89 5.25 -24.14
CA LEU A 572 4.79 5.76 -23.08
C LEU A 572 4.11 6.75 -22.12
N ALA A 573 3.00 7.37 -22.55
CA ALA A 573 2.18 8.27 -21.74
C ALA A 573 1.04 7.55 -20.99
N PHE A 574 0.62 6.37 -21.44
CA PHE A 574 -0.45 5.58 -20.83
C PHE A 574 -0.14 5.20 -19.36
N PRO A 575 -1.10 5.31 -18.41
CA PRO A 575 -2.52 5.62 -18.63
C PRO A 575 -2.86 7.10 -18.77
N ASP A 576 -2.01 8.01 -18.28
CA ASP A 576 -2.31 9.45 -18.15
C ASP A 576 -2.15 10.25 -19.47
N GLY A 577 -2.30 9.56 -20.61
CA GLY A 577 -2.15 10.13 -21.95
C GLY A 577 -3.46 10.75 -22.46
N ARG A 578 -3.37 11.90 -23.15
CA ARG A 578 -4.52 12.59 -23.77
C ARG A 578 -5.29 11.72 -24.79
N HIS A 579 -4.64 10.70 -25.33
CA HIS A 579 -5.21 9.71 -26.23
C HIS A 579 -4.77 8.33 -25.75
N ASP A 580 -5.65 7.34 -25.87
CA ASP A 580 -5.33 5.94 -25.63
C ASP A 580 -6.01 4.97 -26.61
N ASP A 581 -6.60 5.50 -27.69
CA ASP A 581 -7.31 4.75 -28.75
C ASP A 581 -6.42 3.62 -29.35
N GLN A 582 -5.11 3.87 -29.54
CA GLN A 582 -4.20 2.87 -30.07
C GLN A 582 -3.81 1.82 -29.03
N VAL A 583 -3.83 2.19 -27.75
CA VAL A 583 -3.56 1.27 -26.63
C VAL A 583 -4.72 0.32 -26.43
N ASP A 584 -5.97 0.81 -26.52
CA ASP A 584 -7.16 -0.04 -26.41
C ASP A 584 -7.32 -0.96 -27.64
N ALA A 585 -7.01 -0.52 -28.86
CA ALA A 585 -6.94 -1.40 -30.04
C ALA A 585 -5.94 -2.56 -29.85
N LEU A 586 -4.74 -2.28 -29.31
CA LEU A 586 -3.76 -3.32 -28.94
C LEU A 586 -4.22 -4.19 -27.75
N ALA A 587 -5.02 -3.64 -26.84
CA ALA A 587 -5.60 -4.39 -25.72
C ALA A 587 -6.72 -5.34 -26.18
N TYR A 588 -7.53 -4.94 -27.16
CA TYR A 588 -8.52 -5.83 -27.82
C TYR A 588 -7.83 -6.99 -28.55
N LEU A 589 -6.72 -6.75 -29.25
CA LEU A 589 -5.87 -7.83 -29.77
C LEU A 589 -5.33 -8.75 -28.66
N GLY A 590 -4.88 -8.19 -27.53
CA GLY A 590 -4.42 -8.96 -26.37
C GLY A 590 -5.51 -9.89 -25.80
N GLN A 591 -6.77 -9.44 -25.78
CA GLN A 591 -7.93 -10.25 -25.40
C GLN A 591 -8.25 -11.31 -26.46
N LEU A 592 -8.28 -10.92 -27.73
CA LEU A 592 -8.55 -11.80 -28.88
C LEU A 592 -7.60 -13.01 -28.91
N LEU A 593 -6.31 -12.79 -28.66
CA LEU A 593 -5.31 -13.85 -28.52
C LEU A 593 -5.48 -14.69 -27.24
N SER A 594 -5.89 -14.08 -26.13
CA SER A 594 -6.06 -14.79 -24.85
C SER A 594 -7.21 -15.81 -24.86
N GLU A 595 -8.16 -15.65 -25.78
CA GLU A 595 -9.28 -16.58 -25.98
C GLU A 595 -9.02 -17.65 -27.07
N MET A 596 -7.81 -17.70 -27.65
CA MET A 596 -7.45 -18.68 -28.69
C MET A 596 -6.32 -19.60 -28.24
N THR A 597 -6.54 -20.90 -28.35
CA THR A 597 -5.46 -21.90 -28.29
C THR A 597 -4.56 -21.77 -29.52
N THR A 598 -3.29 -21.40 -29.31
CA THR A 598 -2.30 -21.24 -30.37
C THR A 598 -2.22 -22.50 -31.25
N PRO A 599 -2.33 -22.43 -32.59
CA PRO A 599 -2.28 -23.62 -33.44
C PRO A 599 -0.93 -24.32 -33.31
N HIS A 600 -0.91 -25.49 -32.67
CA HIS A 600 0.34 -26.22 -32.41
C HIS A 600 0.86 -26.89 -33.70
N VAL A 601 1.59 -26.13 -34.51
CA VAL A 601 2.37 -26.66 -35.63
C VAL A 601 3.33 -27.72 -35.07
N PRO A 602 3.23 -28.99 -35.47
CA PRO A 602 4.09 -30.04 -34.91
C PRO A 602 5.55 -29.71 -35.20
N SER A 603 6.32 -29.40 -34.16
CA SER A 603 7.73 -29.05 -34.33
C SER A 603 8.45 -30.14 -35.13
N ALA A 604 9.14 -29.74 -36.20
CA ALA A 604 9.88 -30.68 -37.04
C ALA A 604 10.95 -31.35 -36.16
N LYS A 605 10.70 -32.62 -35.78
CA LYS A 605 11.44 -33.33 -34.73
C LYS A 605 12.94 -33.16 -34.95
N SER A 606 13.58 -32.35 -34.09
CA SER A 606 15.03 -32.20 -34.12
C SER A 606 15.64 -33.58 -34.00
N LYS A 607 16.54 -33.95 -34.93
CA LYS A 607 17.12 -35.29 -34.98
C LYS A 607 17.82 -35.54 -33.65
N ALA A 608 17.22 -36.38 -32.81
CA ALA A 608 17.65 -36.57 -31.42
C ALA A 608 19.15 -36.87 -31.40
N ARG A 609 19.93 -36.03 -30.70
CA ARG A 609 21.37 -36.23 -30.57
C ARG A 609 21.60 -37.60 -29.93
N ARG A 610 22.11 -38.55 -30.73
CA ARG A 610 22.37 -39.95 -30.31
C ARG A 610 23.07 -39.95 -28.94
N SER A 611 22.49 -40.68 -28.00
CA SER A 611 23.00 -40.83 -26.65
C SER A 611 24.40 -41.43 -26.68
N TRP A 612 25.20 -41.18 -25.65
CA TRP A 612 26.46 -41.91 -25.45
C TRP A 612 26.23 -43.43 -25.37
N ARG A 613 25.04 -43.85 -24.91
CA ARG A 613 24.61 -45.26 -24.92
C ARG A 613 24.40 -45.82 -26.34
N ASP A 614 24.00 -44.99 -27.31
CA ASP A 614 23.83 -45.37 -28.71
C ASP A 614 25.17 -45.47 -29.45
N LYS A 615 26.22 -44.83 -28.91
CA LYS A 615 27.61 -45.02 -29.36
C LYS A 615 28.19 -46.34 -28.85
N LEU A 616 27.94 -46.70 -27.59
CA LEU A 616 28.44 -47.96 -27.01
C LEU A 616 27.90 -49.23 -27.68
N ARG A 617 26.66 -49.21 -28.20
CA ARG A 617 26.08 -50.34 -28.95
C ARG A 617 26.86 -50.72 -30.23
N GLN A 618 27.80 -49.88 -30.68
CA GLN A 618 28.66 -50.15 -31.84
C GLN A 618 29.91 -50.96 -31.49
N PHE A 619 30.20 -51.15 -30.19
CA PHE A 619 31.40 -51.82 -29.67
C PHE A 619 31.08 -53.09 -28.86
N VAL A 620 29.82 -53.54 -28.85
CA VAL A 620 29.39 -54.76 -28.15
C VAL A 620 28.95 -55.79 -29.19
N PRO A 621 29.70 -56.90 -29.38
CA PRO A 621 29.27 -58.01 -30.24
C PRO A 621 27.91 -58.57 -29.81
N SER A 622 27.07 -58.94 -30.77
CA SER A 622 25.68 -59.31 -30.53
C SER A 622 25.54 -60.64 -29.79
N ALA A 623 25.21 -60.58 -28.50
CA ALA A 623 24.67 -61.72 -27.77
C ALA A 623 23.36 -62.20 -28.44
N ARG A 624 23.18 -63.52 -28.52
CA ARG A 624 22.10 -64.16 -29.31
C ARG A 624 20.71 -63.79 -28.80
N ALA A 625 19.76 -63.65 -29.71
CA ALA A 625 18.36 -63.42 -29.38
C ALA A 625 17.73 -64.65 -28.66
N PRO A 626 16.92 -64.44 -27.59
CA PRO A 626 16.10 -65.49 -27.03
C PRO A 626 14.91 -65.81 -27.97
N ARG A 627 14.51 -67.07 -28.03
CA ARG A 627 13.34 -67.52 -28.79
C ARG A 627 12.04 -67.09 -28.11
N THR A 628 11.02 -66.78 -28.91
CA THR A 628 9.63 -66.62 -28.44
C THR A 628 9.05 -67.95 -27.94
N PRO A 629 8.32 -67.96 -26.81
CA PRO A 629 7.35 -68.99 -26.50
C PRO A 629 6.13 -68.87 -27.44
N MET A 630 5.46 -69.99 -27.71
CA MET A 630 4.20 -70.03 -28.44
C MET A 630 2.99 -69.64 -27.58
N SER A 631 1.89 -69.34 -28.25
CA SER A 631 0.56 -69.13 -27.68
C SER A 631 -0.01 -70.37 -26.96
N ALA A 632 -0.66 -70.12 -25.82
CA ALA A 632 -1.80 -70.86 -25.29
C ALA A 632 -2.71 -69.83 -24.59
#